data_AF-A0A524JG87-F1
#
_entry.id   AF-A0A524JG87-F1
#
_cell.length_a   1.000
_cell.length_b   1.000
_cell.length_c   1.000
_cell.angle_alpha   90.00
_cell.angle_beta   90.00
_cell.angle_gamma   90.00
#
_symmetry.space_group_name_H-M   'P 1'
#
loop_
_entity.id
_entity.type
_entity.pdbx_description
1 polymer ?
#
loop_
_entity_poly.entity_id
_entity_poly.type
_entity_poly.pdbx_seq_one_letter_code
_entity_poly.pdbx_strand_id
1 'polypeptide(L)'
;MKTDTGDITSVIGSLPYRMAFAGGWIDQPFVSQNNPDPSGSMVVVALEPTCRFMNRCGMGTSTRVVADKLWGSQMPDGDPAALVEMLYAEENKDRLEPSGSQDMIGMLYPGVNRLDYTYDHAGGIFPAHIASTTESEVASWLETVMSMVPVAPRPDGYNPLGIKNLDMGMDTTPWTIRQRLF
;
A
#
# COMPACT_ATOMS: atom_id res chain seq x y z
N MET A 1 34.67 -14.88 11.31
CA MET A 1 34.24 -13.67 12.06
C MET A 1 33.19 -13.00 11.18
N LYS A 2 31.90 -13.21 11.43
CA LYS A 2 30.83 -12.47 10.73
C LYS A 2 30.98 -11.03 11.17
N THR A 3 31.33 -10.14 10.26
CA THR A 3 31.19 -8.70 10.48
C THR A 3 29.75 -8.45 10.88
N ASP A 4 29.56 -7.94 12.09
CA ASP A 4 28.30 -7.42 12.59
C ASP A 4 27.97 -6.19 11.73
N THR A 5 27.40 -6.45 10.56
CA THR A 5 26.79 -5.41 9.73
C THR A 5 25.59 -4.94 10.53
N GLY A 6 25.76 -3.85 11.29
CA GLY A 6 24.75 -3.34 12.21
C GLY A 6 23.36 -3.40 11.58
N ASP A 7 22.44 -4.04 12.28
CA ASP A 7 21.06 -4.18 11.86
C ASP A 7 20.46 -2.79 11.61
N ILE A 8 20.03 -2.52 10.37
CA ILE A 8 19.49 -1.22 9.99
C ILE A 8 18.25 -0.84 10.81
N THR A 9 17.52 -1.83 11.33
CA THR A 9 16.35 -1.58 12.19
C THR A 9 16.72 -0.86 13.49
N SER A 10 17.97 -0.95 13.95
CA SER A 10 18.48 -0.14 15.08
C SER A 10 18.51 1.36 14.78
N VAL A 11 18.52 1.74 13.50
CA VAL A 11 18.55 3.13 13.02
C VAL A 11 17.19 3.59 12.53
N ILE A 12 16.45 2.72 11.82
CA ILE A 12 15.20 3.10 11.13
C ILE A 12 13.93 2.53 11.78
N GLY A 13 14.07 1.73 12.83
CA GLY A 13 12.97 0.97 13.44
C GLY A 13 12.66 -0.34 12.72
N SER A 14 11.92 -1.22 13.39
CA SER A 14 11.52 -2.53 12.86
C SER A 14 10.12 -2.54 12.24
N LEU A 15 9.39 -1.42 12.27
CA LEU A 15 8.11 -1.28 11.57
C LEU A 15 8.27 -1.66 10.08
N PRO A 16 7.45 -2.58 9.54
CA PRO A 16 7.51 -2.97 8.15
C PRO A 16 7.30 -1.80 7.18
N TYR A 17 7.83 -1.94 5.97
CA TYR A 17 7.32 -1.17 4.83
C TYR A 17 6.19 -1.96 4.15
N ARG A 18 5.48 -1.30 3.25
CA ARG A 18 4.36 -1.90 2.53
C ARG A 18 4.50 -1.68 1.04
N MET A 19 4.63 -2.74 0.25
CA MET A 19 4.61 -2.64 -1.21
C MET A 19 3.18 -2.73 -1.76
N ALA A 20 2.77 -1.76 -2.57
CA ALA A 20 1.60 -1.92 -3.45
C ALA A 20 1.98 -2.81 -4.63
N PHE A 21 1.64 -4.09 -4.59
CA PHE A 21 2.11 -5.05 -5.59
C PHE A 21 1.25 -5.04 -6.86
N ALA A 22 -0.07 -5.07 -6.71
CA ALA A 22 -1.01 -5.04 -7.84
C ALA A 22 -2.34 -4.39 -7.46
N GLY A 23 -3.09 -3.84 -8.43
CA GLY A 23 -4.45 -3.35 -8.22
C GLY A 23 -4.58 -2.01 -7.48
N GLY A 24 -3.52 -1.19 -7.45
CA GLY A 24 -3.51 0.10 -6.76
C GLY A 24 -4.73 0.98 -7.04
N TRP A 25 -5.04 1.89 -6.09
CA TRP A 25 -6.19 2.82 -6.07
C TRP A 25 -7.55 2.23 -5.70
N ILE A 26 -7.70 0.90 -5.61
CA ILE A 26 -9.02 0.30 -5.37
C ILE A 26 -9.58 0.58 -3.96
N ASP A 27 -8.71 0.92 -3.01
CA ASP A 27 -9.03 1.34 -1.65
C ASP A 27 -9.47 2.81 -1.53
N GLN A 28 -9.62 3.49 -2.67
CA GLN A 28 -10.19 4.82 -2.75
C GLN A 28 -11.68 4.71 -3.11
N PRO A 29 -12.61 5.16 -2.24
CA PRO A 29 -14.05 5.02 -2.47
C PRO A 29 -14.54 5.57 -3.82
N PHE A 30 -13.89 6.63 -4.34
CA PHE A 30 -14.26 7.19 -5.64
C PHE A 30 -13.97 6.26 -6.82
N VAL A 31 -13.17 5.20 -6.64
CA VAL A 31 -12.93 4.17 -7.65
C VAL A 31 -14.01 3.08 -7.53
N SER A 32 -14.11 2.45 -6.36
CA SER A 32 -15.03 1.32 -6.13
C SER A 32 -16.51 1.70 -6.27
N GLN A 33 -16.90 2.95 -6.00
CA GLN A 33 -18.28 3.41 -6.19
C GLN A 33 -18.76 3.36 -7.65
N ASN A 34 -17.85 3.46 -8.63
CA ASN A 34 -18.21 3.48 -10.05
C ASN A 34 -18.37 2.07 -10.64
N ASN A 35 -17.80 1.05 -10.00
CA ASN A 35 -17.95 -0.34 -10.39
C ASN A 35 -17.93 -1.25 -9.14
N PRO A 36 -19.03 -1.28 -8.37
CA PRO A 36 -19.06 -1.99 -7.09
C PRO A 36 -19.17 -3.52 -7.22
N ASP A 37 -19.55 -4.04 -8.41
CA ASP A 37 -19.71 -5.48 -8.65
C ASP A 37 -19.07 -5.89 -9.99
N PRO A 38 -18.07 -6.80 -10.00
CA PRO A 38 -17.50 -7.48 -8.82
C PRO A 38 -16.60 -6.57 -7.98
N SER A 39 -16.33 -6.98 -6.74
CA SER A 39 -15.33 -6.33 -5.89
C SER A 39 -14.01 -6.15 -6.63
N GLY A 40 -13.41 -4.98 -6.49
CA GLY A 40 -12.07 -4.74 -6.99
C GLY A 40 -11.03 -5.28 -6.02
N SER A 41 -9.98 -5.90 -6.55
CA SER A 41 -8.92 -6.50 -5.73
C SER A 41 -7.60 -5.76 -5.87
N MET A 42 -6.85 -5.72 -4.78
CA MET A 42 -5.43 -5.36 -4.80
C MET A 42 -4.59 -6.31 -3.98
N VAL A 43 -3.29 -6.33 -4.24
CA VAL A 43 -2.33 -7.14 -3.49
C VAL A 43 -1.30 -6.22 -2.84
N VAL A 44 -1.09 -6.41 -1.55
CA VAL A 44 -0.07 -5.72 -0.77
C VAL A 44 0.89 -6.72 -0.13
N VAL A 45 2.14 -6.32 0.05
CA VAL A 45 3.19 -7.15 0.65
C VAL A 45 3.85 -6.37 1.78
N ALA A 46 3.90 -6.98 2.97
CA ALA A 46 4.70 -6.48 4.08
C ALA A 46 6.18 -6.76 3.82
N LEU A 47 7.02 -5.74 3.96
CA LEU A 47 8.45 -5.83 3.70
C LEU A 47 9.25 -5.62 4.98
N GLU A 48 10.15 -6.55 5.26
CA GLU A 48 11.15 -6.38 6.32
C GLU A 48 12.09 -5.21 5.97
N PRO A 49 12.36 -4.30 6.92
CA PRO A 49 13.26 -3.16 6.67
C PRO A 49 14.72 -3.59 6.49
N THR A 50 15.17 -3.71 5.24
CA THR A 50 16.60 -3.97 4.90
C THR A 50 17.32 -2.72 4.38
N CYS A 51 16.57 -1.68 4.02
CA CYS A 51 17.08 -0.39 3.59
C CYS A 51 16.13 0.75 4.00
N ARG A 52 16.59 1.99 3.89
CA ARG A 52 15.72 3.17 4.02
C ARG A 52 15.13 3.55 2.66
N PHE A 53 13.82 3.58 2.59
CA PHE A 53 13.10 4.04 1.40
C PHE A 53 13.00 5.57 1.33
N MET A 54 12.95 6.10 0.11
CA MET A 54 12.65 7.51 -0.13
C MET A 54 11.22 7.81 0.29
N ASN A 55 10.97 9.00 0.84
CA ASN A 55 9.62 9.43 1.16
C ASN A 55 8.75 9.46 -0.11
N ARG A 56 7.49 9.00 0.02
CA ARG A 56 6.48 9.05 -1.06
C ARG A 56 6.86 8.22 -2.30
N CYS A 57 7.62 7.13 -2.14
CA CYS A 57 8.01 6.23 -3.21
C CYS A 57 7.04 5.04 -3.46
N GLY A 58 5.84 5.06 -2.86
CA GLY A 58 4.87 3.98 -2.99
C GLY A 58 5.08 2.78 -2.05
N MET A 59 5.86 2.97 -0.99
CA MET A 59 6.22 1.91 -0.02
C MET A 59 5.58 2.10 1.37
N GLY A 60 4.47 2.84 1.46
CA GLY A 60 3.78 3.13 2.73
C GLY A 60 4.59 4.02 3.69
N THR A 61 5.57 4.79 3.21
CA THR A 61 6.49 5.55 4.08
C THR A 61 5.80 6.60 4.95
N SER A 62 4.71 7.21 4.46
CA SER A 62 3.97 8.22 5.22
C SER A 62 3.20 7.59 6.38
N THR A 63 2.48 6.50 6.11
CA THR A 63 1.84 5.66 7.13
C THR A 63 2.83 5.15 8.16
N ARG A 64 4.03 4.75 7.72
CA ARG A 64 5.08 4.25 8.63
C ARG A 64 5.53 5.32 9.61
N VAL A 65 5.62 6.58 9.17
CA VAL A 65 5.95 7.73 10.02
C VAL A 65 4.82 8.02 11.01
N VAL A 66 3.56 7.84 10.63
CA VAL A 66 2.43 7.99 11.56
C VAL A 66 2.44 6.87 12.60
N ALA A 67 2.63 5.61 12.17
CA ALA A 67 2.73 4.46 13.05
C ALA A 67 3.88 4.61 14.05
N ASP A 68 5.06 5.06 13.61
CA ASP A 68 6.22 5.31 14.48
C ASP A 68 5.92 6.38 15.55
N LYS A 69 5.15 7.41 15.22
CA LYS A 69 4.73 8.43 16.21
C LYS A 69 3.68 7.89 17.19
N LEU A 70 2.81 7.00 16.72
CA LEU A 70 1.69 6.47 17.51
C LEU A 70 2.15 5.37 18.47
N TRP A 71 3.04 4.48 18.03
CA TRP A 71 3.43 3.27 18.76
C TRP A 71 4.93 3.13 18.99
N GLY A 72 5.75 4.05 18.48
CA GLY A 72 7.20 3.90 18.46
C GLY A 72 7.68 3.00 17.34
N SER A 73 8.95 2.63 17.38
CA SER A 73 9.62 1.99 16.25
C SER A 73 9.38 0.47 16.11
N GLN A 74 8.41 -0.07 16.86
CA GLN A 74 8.04 -1.49 16.85
C GLN A 74 6.52 -1.63 16.65
N MET A 75 6.11 -2.74 16.06
CA MET A 75 4.69 -3.06 15.88
C MET A 75 4.04 -3.26 17.26
N PRO A 76 2.88 -2.66 17.55
CA PRO A 76 2.15 -2.98 18.77
C PRO A 76 1.58 -4.40 18.71
N ASP A 77 1.43 -5.05 19.86
CA ASP A 77 0.66 -6.28 19.97
C ASP A 77 -0.84 -5.97 19.84
N GLY A 78 -1.60 -6.83 19.15
CA GLY A 78 -3.05 -6.70 19.06
C GLY A 78 -3.66 -7.37 17.85
N ASP A 79 -4.98 -7.24 17.73
CA ASP A 79 -5.72 -7.65 16.53
C ASP A 79 -5.36 -6.71 15.36
N PRO A 80 -4.82 -7.22 14.23
CA PRO A 80 -4.45 -6.40 13.09
C PRO A 80 -5.59 -5.53 12.55
N ALA A 81 -6.83 -6.02 12.58
CA ALA A 81 -7.98 -5.24 12.09
C ALA A 81 -8.21 -3.98 12.94
N ALA A 82 -8.23 -4.13 14.28
CA ALA A 82 -8.36 -3.00 15.20
C ALA A 82 -7.18 -2.02 15.09
N LEU A 83 -5.95 -2.51 14.89
CA LEU A 83 -4.77 -1.67 14.69
C LEU A 83 -4.84 -0.89 13.37
N VAL A 84 -5.36 -1.51 12.31
CA VAL A 84 -5.59 -0.85 11.02
C VAL A 84 -6.57 0.30 11.15
N GLU A 85 -7.70 0.08 11.82
CA GLU A 85 -8.69 1.13 12.05
C GLU A 85 -8.12 2.29 12.87
N MET A 86 -7.36 1.99 13.93
CA MET A 86 -6.70 2.99 14.77
C MET A 86 -5.70 3.83 13.96
N LEU A 87 -4.82 3.18 13.20
CA LEU A 87 -3.83 3.87 12.38
C LEU A 87 -4.47 4.66 11.25
N TYR A 88 -5.54 4.13 10.64
CA TYR A 88 -6.30 4.82 9.61
C TYR A 88 -6.93 6.10 10.17
N ALA A 89 -7.56 6.02 11.34
CA ALA A 89 -8.19 7.17 11.99
C ALA A 89 -7.15 8.25 12.35
N GLU A 90 -6.00 7.85 12.87
CA GLU A 90 -4.93 8.79 13.22
C GLU A 90 -4.29 9.42 11.98
N GLU A 91 -3.97 8.62 10.96
CA GLU A 91 -3.34 9.14 9.75
C GLU A 91 -4.25 10.11 8.99
N ASN A 92 -5.54 9.79 8.91
CA ASN A 92 -6.51 10.56 8.15
C ASN A 92 -7.22 11.64 8.94
N LYS A 93 -6.83 11.85 10.20
CA LYS A 93 -7.34 12.95 11.01
C LYS A 93 -7.10 14.28 10.32
N ASP A 94 -8.18 15.03 10.10
CA ASP A 94 -8.19 16.36 9.48
C ASP A 94 -7.66 16.42 8.03
N ARG A 95 -7.53 15.28 7.33
CA ARG A 95 -7.13 15.24 5.92
C ARG A 95 -8.31 15.47 4.98
N LEU A 96 -8.15 16.41 4.05
CA LEU A 96 -9.13 16.62 2.96
C LEU A 96 -9.12 15.47 1.95
N GLU A 97 -7.95 14.88 1.70
CA GLU A 97 -7.76 13.72 0.82
C GLU A 97 -7.14 12.59 1.64
N PRO A 98 -7.96 11.65 2.14
CA PRO A 98 -7.46 10.57 2.98
C PRO A 98 -6.59 9.58 2.20
N SER A 99 -5.54 9.07 2.84
CA SER A 99 -4.83 7.88 2.37
C SER A 99 -5.76 6.67 2.50
N GLY A 100 -5.68 5.75 1.53
CA GLY A 100 -6.49 4.54 1.58
C GLY A 100 -5.92 3.50 2.55
N SER A 101 -6.77 2.56 2.97
CA SER A 101 -6.44 1.60 4.03
C SER A 101 -5.39 0.55 3.63
N GLN A 102 -5.04 0.44 2.33
CA GLN A 102 -4.03 -0.51 1.85
C GLN A 102 -2.66 -0.31 2.53
N ASP A 103 -2.32 0.94 2.88
CA ASP A 103 -1.03 1.29 3.46
C ASP A 103 -0.93 0.73 4.88
N MET A 104 -2.00 0.88 5.67
CA MET A 104 -2.10 0.35 7.03
C MET A 104 -2.16 -1.18 6.99
N ILE A 105 -3.01 -1.74 6.13
CA ILE A 105 -3.22 -3.20 6.06
C ILE A 105 -1.93 -3.90 5.66
N GLY A 106 -1.28 -3.49 4.58
CA GLY A 106 -0.07 -4.18 4.15
C GLY A 106 1.16 -3.91 5.03
N MET A 107 1.06 -3.01 6.00
CA MET A 107 2.09 -2.82 7.04
C MET A 107 1.81 -3.70 8.26
N LEU A 108 0.53 -3.82 8.66
CA LEU A 108 0.10 -4.48 9.89
C LEU A 108 -0.19 -5.98 9.69
N TYR A 109 -0.60 -6.40 8.50
CA TYR A 109 -0.80 -7.80 8.16
C TYR A 109 0.51 -8.37 7.59
N PRO A 110 1.03 -9.48 8.15
CA PRO A 110 2.26 -10.09 7.66
C PRO A 110 2.08 -10.71 6.27
N GLY A 111 3.20 -10.89 5.56
CA GLY A 111 3.24 -11.62 4.29
C GLY A 111 2.55 -10.91 3.14
N VAL A 112 1.89 -11.69 2.28
CA VAL A 112 1.21 -11.23 1.07
C VAL A 112 -0.30 -11.28 1.31
N ASN A 113 -0.97 -10.16 1.05
CA ASN A 113 -2.39 -9.98 1.34
C ASN A 113 -3.14 -9.49 0.10
N ARG A 114 -4.12 -10.25 -0.36
CA ARG A 114 -5.12 -9.78 -1.34
C ARG A 114 -6.27 -9.13 -0.59
N LEU A 115 -6.55 -7.87 -0.91
CA LEU A 115 -7.59 -7.04 -0.34
C LEU A 115 -8.70 -6.87 -1.37
N ASP A 116 -9.92 -7.28 -1.03
CA ASP A 116 -11.07 -7.19 -1.92
C ASP A 116 -12.00 -6.07 -1.42
N TYR A 117 -12.10 -4.99 -2.19
CA TYR A 117 -12.88 -3.80 -1.88
C TYR A 117 -14.18 -3.75 -2.68
N THR A 118 -15.24 -3.37 -2.00
CA THR A 118 -16.53 -3.04 -2.59
C THR A 118 -17.10 -1.84 -1.85
N TYR A 119 -17.80 -0.96 -2.57
CA TYR A 119 -18.31 0.29 -2.01
C TYR A 119 -19.42 0.07 -0.97
N ASP A 120 -20.18 -1.03 -1.10
CA ASP A 120 -21.26 -1.39 -0.17
C ASP A 120 -20.74 -1.83 1.22
N HIS A 121 -19.45 -2.15 1.34
CA HIS A 121 -18.80 -2.49 2.60
C HIS A 121 -17.96 -1.32 3.12
N ALA A 122 -18.27 -0.82 4.32
CA ALA A 122 -17.54 0.26 4.98
C ALA A 122 -17.29 1.50 4.07
N GLY A 123 -18.21 1.79 3.14
CA GLY A 123 -18.08 2.88 2.17
C GLY A 123 -16.89 2.73 1.21
N GLY A 124 -16.41 1.50 0.99
CA GLY A 124 -15.22 1.21 0.18
C GLY A 124 -13.90 1.60 0.83
N ILE A 125 -13.90 1.99 2.11
CA ILE A 125 -12.70 2.40 2.85
C ILE A 125 -11.90 1.19 3.33
N PHE A 126 -12.57 0.15 3.81
CA PHE A 126 -11.97 -1.10 4.27
C PHE A 126 -12.38 -2.24 3.34
N PRO A 127 -11.52 -3.26 3.16
CA PRO A 127 -11.86 -4.38 2.29
C PRO A 127 -12.95 -5.23 2.94
N ALA A 128 -13.87 -5.75 2.12
CA ALA A 128 -14.88 -6.71 2.56
C ALA A 128 -14.27 -8.08 2.86
N HIS A 129 -13.09 -8.38 2.29
CA HIS A 129 -12.40 -9.63 2.47
C HIS A 129 -10.87 -9.46 2.31
N ILE A 130 -10.11 -10.18 3.13
CA ILE A 130 -8.66 -10.25 3.08
C ILE A 130 -8.25 -11.72 2.97
N ALA A 131 -7.52 -12.08 1.90
CA ALA A 131 -6.86 -13.36 1.78
C ALA A 131 -5.35 -13.20 2.02
N SER A 132 -4.83 -13.86 3.05
CA SER A 132 -3.44 -13.73 3.49
C SER A 132 -2.64 -15.00 3.24
N THR A 133 -1.35 -14.86 2.96
CA THR A 133 -0.38 -15.95 3.00
C THR A 133 0.96 -15.48 3.57
N THR A 134 1.51 -16.28 4.48
CA THR A 134 2.84 -16.12 5.07
C THR A 134 3.78 -17.26 4.70
N GLU A 135 3.43 -18.01 3.65
CA GLU A 135 4.21 -19.15 3.18
C GLU A 135 5.58 -18.70 2.68
N SER A 136 6.64 -19.30 3.22
CA SER A 136 8.02 -18.93 2.90
C SER A 136 8.38 -19.18 1.44
N GLU A 137 7.74 -20.16 0.79
CA GLU A 137 7.92 -20.42 -0.64
C GLU A 137 7.41 -19.26 -1.51
N VAL A 138 6.28 -18.67 -1.15
CA VAL A 138 5.72 -17.50 -1.86
C VAL A 138 6.63 -16.28 -1.69
N ALA A 139 7.11 -16.04 -0.47
CA ALA A 139 8.05 -14.95 -0.20
C ALA A 139 9.36 -15.13 -0.98
N SER A 140 9.95 -16.34 -0.94
CA SER A 140 11.17 -16.66 -1.66
C SER A 140 11.00 -16.48 -3.17
N TRP A 141 9.88 -16.93 -3.72
CA TRP A 141 9.58 -16.73 -5.13
C TRP A 141 9.48 -15.25 -5.50
N LEU A 142 8.74 -14.44 -4.71
CA LEU A 142 8.62 -12.99 -4.93
C LEU A 142 9.99 -12.30 -4.93
N GLU A 143 10.87 -12.66 -4.01
CA GLU A 143 12.25 -12.14 -3.95
C GLU A 143 13.05 -12.45 -5.22
N THR A 144 12.82 -13.60 -5.87
CA THR A 144 13.54 -13.95 -7.11
C THR A 144 13.07 -13.20 -8.35
N VAL A 145 11.80 -12.76 -8.38
CA VAL A 145 11.19 -12.13 -9.56
C VAL A 145 11.10 -10.61 -9.45
N MET A 146 11.30 -10.05 -8.24
CA MET A 146 11.20 -8.62 -7.98
C MET A 146 12.57 -7.96 -7.93
N SER A 147 12.66 -6.78 -8.54
CA SER A 147 13.82 -5.91 -8.43
C SER A 147 13.35 -4.47 -8.27
N MET A 148 14.06 -3.72 -7.46
CA MET A 148 13.70 -2.35 -7.14
C MET A 148 14.69 -1.37 -7.74
N VAL A 149 14.18 -0.39 -8.47
CA VAL A 149 14.98 0.66 -9.08
C VAL A 149 14.56 2.00 -8.50
N PRO A 150 15.48 2.78 -7.90
CA PRO A 150 15.16 4.12 -7.44
C PRO A 150 14.89 5.03 -8.65
N VAL A 151 13.81 5.81 -8.55
CA VAL A 151 13.45 6.82 -9.56
C VAL A 151 13.45 8.21 -8.93
N ALA A 152 13.59 9.24 -9.77
CA ALA A 152 13.54 10.62 -9.33
C ALA A 152 12.19 10.93 -8.65
N PRO A 153 12.17 11.85 -7.66
CA PRO A 153 10.92 12.26 -7.02
C PRO A 153 9.96 12.89 -8.03
N ARG A 154 8.67 12.88 -7.68
CA ARG A 154 7.65 13.58 -8.47
C ARG A 154 7.97 15.09 -8.53
N PRO A 155 7.74 15.77 -9.66
CA PRO A 155 7.92 17.21 -9.75
C PRO A 155 7.05 17.96 -8.73
N ASP A 156 7.50 19.14 -8.31
CA ASP A 156 6.74 20.00 -7.42
C ASP A 156 5.37 20.36 -8.04
N GLY A 157 4.34 20.40 -7.19
CA GLY A 157 2.96 20.72 -7.60
C GLY A 157 2.20 19.57 -8.26
N TYR A 158 2.81 18.40 -8.49
CA TYR A 158 2.10 17.24 -9.01
C TYR A 158 1.10 16.68 -7.98
N ASN A 159 -0.19 16.73 -8.31
CA ASN A 159 -1.26 16.09 -7.55
C ASN A 159 -1.89 14.95 -8.38
N PRO A 160 -1.71 13.67 -8.02
CA PRO A 160 -2.32 12.55 -8.73
C PRO A 160 -3.85 12.51 -8.61
N LEU A 161 -4.42 13.21 -7.63
CA LEU A 161 -5.87 13.33 -7.41
C LEU A 161 -6.49 14.56 -8.09
N GLY A 162 -5.67 15.45 -8.67
CA GLY A 162 -6.13 16.74 -9.18
C GLY A 162 -7.10 16.65 -10.36
N ILE A 163 -6.89 15.67 -11.25
CA ILE A 163 -7.78 15.37 -12.37
C ILE A 163 -8.10 13.88 -12.34
N LYS A 164 -9.39 13.55 -12.23
CA LYS A 164 -9.90 12.17 -12.19
C LYS A 164 -10.74 11.93 -13.44
N ASN A 165 -10.20 11.21 -14.42
CA ASN A 165 -10.91 10.86 -15.64
C ASN A 165 -11.75 9.60 -15.42
N LEU A 166 -12.84 9.73 -14.65
CA LEU A 166 -13.69 8.61 -14.21
C LEU A 166 -14.91 8.39 -15.11
N ASP A 167 -14.91 8.91 -16.33
CA ASP A 167 -16.08 8.84 -17.22
C ASP A 167 -16.39 7.38 -17.62
N MET A 168 -17.63 6.99 -17.39
CA MET A 168 -18.20 5.68 -17.81
C MET A 168 -18.41 5.58 -19.33
N GLY A 169 -18.13 6.66 -20.07
CA GLY A 169 -18.24 6.72 -21.52
C GLY A 169 -17.19 5.81 -22.16
N MET A 170 -17.54 4.55 -22.37
CA MET A 170 -16.75 3.66 -23.21
C MET A 170 -16.69 4.22 -24.62
N ASP A 171 -15.60 4.90 -24.96
CA ASP A 171 -15.09 4.78 -26.31
C ASP A 171 -14.68 3.30 -26.47
N THR A 172 -15.50 2.53 -27.20
CA THR A 172 -15.27 1.12 -27.48
C THR A 172 -14.16 0.91 -28.50
N THR A 173 -13.47 1.98 -28.92
CA THR A 173 -12.26 1.90 -29.72
C THR A 173 -11.20 1.10 -28.95
N PRO A 174 -10.67 0.00 -29.51
CA PRO A 174 -9.67 -0.81 -28.84
C PRO A 174 -8.44 0.05 -28.47
N TRP A 175 -8.11 0.10 -27.18
CA TRP A 175 -6.86 0.69 -26.72
C TRP A 175 -5.71 -0.10 -27.34
N THR A 176 -5.07 0.48 -28.35
CA THR A 176 -3.80 -0.05 -28.85
C THR A 176 -2.71 0.45 -27.93
N ILE A 177 -2.06 -0.44 -27.17
CA ILE A 177 -0.81 -0.10 -26.47
C ILE A 177 0.22 0.26 -27.54
N ARG A 178 0.36 1.55 -27.83
CA ARG A 178 1.51 2.05 -28.59
C ARG A 178 2.62 2.27 -27.59
N GLN A 179 3.52 1.29 -27.43
CA GLN A 179 4.83 1.56 -26.87
C GLN A 179 5.47 2.65 -27.72
N ARG A 180 5.47 3.90 -27.25
CA ARG A 180 6.42 4.90 -27.76
C ARG A 180 7.78 4.47 -27.23
N LEU A 181 8.55 3.84 -28.11
CA LEU A 181 9.98 3.70 -27.91
C LEU A 181 10.60 5.07 -28.18
N PHE A 182 11.00 5.72 -27.08
CA PHE A 182 11.75 6.98 -26.97
C PHE A 182 11.03 8.27 -27.40
#